data_AF-A0A423VAJ2-F1
#
_entry.id   AF-A0A423VAJ2-F1
#
_cell.length_a   1.000
_cell.length_b   1.000
_cell.length_c   1.000
_cell.angle_alpha   90.00
_cell.angle_beta   90.00
_cell.angle_gamma   90.00
#
_symmetry.space_group_name_H-M   'P 1'
#
loop_
_entity.id
_entity.type
_entity.pdbx_description
1 polymer ?
#
loop_
_entity_poly.entity_id
_entity_poly.type
_entity_poly.pdbx_seq_one_letter_code
_entity_poly.pdbx_strand_id
1 'polypeptide(L)'
;MWADKHAGHGIAFFKNSPSVLMRASKHFGGKKDPYALTLFGTTIYVITDPKHVAEVHKNTESLTFEEFVIAILEQSGMSKAGIQTVYKPLPKDKPGFPNPNGDSMSTLVHSINVHQGYPGGNLFDLDGLFVKWFDHQFRFPSIVDTCAHYSMKTSSETCSIQVPLWQFCSEIQVQVAGDVYFGETLGQVEPDYVQTFLEFDDLCWQILYQYPSFMTTKLTTAMKKMQSALERYIRIPQSKRNSVFQIKTEEDELRRIGVSEHDMAILFFNIF
;
A
#
# COMPACT_ATOMS: atom_id res chain seq x y z
N MET A 1 33.55 14.44 10.72
CA MET A 1 33.23 15.88 10.74
C MET A 1 32.50 16.24 9.46
N TRP A 2 31.18 16.04 9.39
CA TRP A 2 30.29 16.59 8.35
C TRP A 2 28.86 16.57 8.90
N ALA A 3 28.57 17.49 9.80
CA ALA A 3 27.20 17.87 10.13
C ALA A 3 27.12 19.36 9.79
N ASP A 4 26.57 19.66 8.62
CA ASP A 4 25.99 20.99 8.41
C ASP A 4 24.97 21.21 9.53
N LYS A 5 25.04 22.35 10.22
CA LYS A 5 24.48 22.53 11.58
C LYS A 5 22.97 22.28 11.65
N HIS A 6 22.30 22.30 10.49
CA HIS A 6 20.87 22.02 10.34
C HIS A 6 20.57 20.65 9.69
N ALA A 7 21.46 20.12 8.86
CA ALA A 7 21.22 18.85 8.17
C ALA A 7 21.50 17.63 9.06
N GLY A 8 22.42 17.74 10.03
CA GLY A 8 22.81 16.61 10.88
C GLY A 8 23.33 15.43 10.06
N HIS A 9 22.77 14.24 10.28
CA HIS A 9 23.01 13.01 9.51
C HIS A 9 22.14 12.92 8.24
N GLY A 10 21.28 13.91 7.97
CA GLY A 10 20.26 13.89 6.92
C GLY A 10 20.81 13.58 5.52
N ILE A 11 21.84 14.29 5.07
CA ILE A 11 22.44 14.07 3.74
C ILE A 11 23.03 12.66 3.61
N ALA A 12 23.72 12.18 4.64
CA ALA A 12 24.32 10.84 4.63
C ALA A 12 23.25 9.75 4.64
N PHE A 13 22.17 9.97 5.41
CA PHE A 13 21.05 9.04 5.51
C PHE A 13 20.30 8.96 4.19
N PHE A 14 20.05 10.10 3.56
CA PHE A 14 19.40 10.18 2.26
C PHE A 14 20.20 9.47 1.15
N LYS A 15 21.52 9.63 1.13
CA LYS A 15 22.37 8.97 0.12
C LYS A 15 22.43 7.46 0.29
N ASN A 16 22.50 6.99 1.54
CA ASN A 16 22.60 5.57 1.86
C ASN A 16 22.28 5.32 3.34
N SER A 17 20.99 5.17 3.65
CA SER A 17 20.52 4.95 5.02
C SER A 17 21.06 3.65 5.63
N PRO A 18 21.16 2.50 4.92
CA PRO A 18 21.77 1.30 5.50
C PRO A 18 23.21 1.51 5.95
N SER A 19 24.01 2.23 5.17
CA SER A 19 25.39 2.54 5.52
C SER A 19 25.50 3.45 6.73
N VAL A 20 24.57 4.40 6.92
CA VAL A 20 24.52 5.22 8.15
C VAL A 20 24.23 4.36 9.36
N LEU A 21 23.23 3.48 9.29
CA LEU A 21 22.84 2.61 10.39
C LEU A 21 23.96 1.61 10.76
N MET A 22 24.63 1.03 9.76
CA MET A 22 25.80 0.16 9.99
C MET A 22 26.95 0.91 10.67
N ARG A 23 27.26 2.13 10.22
CA ARG A 23 28.30 2.96 10.86
C ARG A 23 27.94 3.33 12.29
N ALA A 24 26.67 3.66 12.56
CA ALA A 24 26.19 3.96 13.90
C ALA A 24 26.33 2.73 14.82
N SER A 25 25.88 1.55 14.37
CA SER A 25 26.06 0.29 15.10
C SER A 25 27.54 0.03 15.43
N LYS A 26 28.44 0.17 14.45
CA LYS A 26 29.89 0.02 14.67
C LYS A 26 30.45 1.06 15.65
N HIS A 27 29.99 2.32 15.57
CA HIS A 27 30.42 3.38 16.46
C HIS A 27 30.11 3.07 17.94
N PHE A 28 28.93 2.49 18.20
CA PHE A 28 28.53 2.04 19.54
C PHE A 28 29.02 0.62 19.89
N GLY A 29 29.98 0.07 19.13
CA GLY A 29 30.59 -1.23 19.41
C GLY A 29 29.65 -2.43 19.20
N GLY A 30 28.64 -2.29 18.34
CA GLY A 30 27.65 -3.35 18.08
C GLY A 30 26.66 -3.56 19.22
N LYS A 31 26.65 -2.69 20.23
CA LYS A 31 25.62 -2.69 21.27
C LYS A 31 24.25 -2.39 20.64
N LYS A 32 23.21 -3.02 21.19
CA LYS A 32 21.82 -2.84 20.73
C LYS A 32 21.04 -1.80 21.53
N ASP A 33 21.76 -1.01 22.33
CA ASP A 33 21.20 0.12 23.06
C ASP A 33 20.59 1.12 22.06
N PRO A 34 19.42 1.72 22.35
CA PRO A 34 18.85 2.76 21.51
C PRO A 34 19.81 3.92 21.27
N TYR A 35 19.81 4.46 20.05
CA TYR A 35 20.61 5.64 19.71
C TYR A 35 19.78 6.61 18.88
N ALA A 36 20.21 7.88 18.83
CA ALA A 36 19.50 8.93 18.11
C ALA A 36 20.28 9.40 16.87
N LEU A 37 19.55 9.72 15.81
CA LEU A 37 20.05 10.38 14.61
C LEU A 37 19.27 11.67 14.40
N THR A 38 19.97 12.80 14.29
CA THR A 38 19.34 14.03 13.81
C THR A 38 19.34 14.06 12.28
N LEU A 39 18.17 14.03 11.64
CA LEU A 39 17.97 14.15 10.20
C LEU A 39 17.23 15.47 9.91
N PHE A 40 17.90 16.42 9.27
CA PHE A 40 17.29 17.71 8.86
C PHE A 40 16.51 18.42 9.98
N GLY A 41 17.09 18.47 11.19
CA GLY A 41 16.46 19.08 12.38
C GLY A 41 15.49 18.18 13.14
N THR A 42 15.13 17.02 12.61
CA THR A 42 14.29 16.01 13.31
C THR A 42 15.17 14.97 13.98
N THR A 43 14.91 14.66 15.25
CA THR A 43 15.59 13.57 15.95
C THR A 43 14.80 12.28 15.77
N ILE A 44 15.43 11.27 15.17
CA ILE A 44 14.91 9.91 15.02
C ILE A 44 15.63 9.01 16.01
N TYR A 45 14.87 8.24 16.79
CA TYR A 45 15.40 7.21 17.67
C TYR A 45 15.42 5.86 16.96
N VAL A 46 16.58 5.20 16.95
CA VAL A 46 16.77 3.90 16.32
C VAL A 46 16.88 2.84 17.41
N ILE A 47 16.01 1.84 17.31
CA ILE A 47 15.90 0.74 18.28
C ILE A 47 16.10 -0.56 17.52
N THR A 48 17.12 -1.33 17.90
CA THR A 48 17.52 -2.55 17.17
C THR A 48 17.48 -3.81 18.02
N ASP A 49 17.34 -3.69 19.35
CA ASP A 49 17.14 -4.85 20.21
C ASP A 49 15.69 -5.38 20.06
N PRO A 50 15.50 -6.68 19.74
CA PRO A 50 14.17 -7.24 19.55
C PRO A 50 13.23 -7.08 20.76
N LYS A 51 13.75 -7.09 21.99
CA LYS A 51 12.94 -6.90 23.20
C LYS A 51 12.45 -5.47 23.29
N HIS A 52 13.34 -4.49 23.05
CA HIS A 52 12.95 -3.08 23.05
C HIS A 52 11.99 -2.75 21.91
N VAL A 53 12.18 -3.34 20.72
CA VAL A 53 11.24 -3.20 19.59
C VAL A 53 9.85 -3.73 19.97
N ALA A 54 9.78 -4.90 20.63
CA ALA A 54 8.51 -5.46 21.07
C ALA A 54 7.79 -4.55 22.09
N GLU A 55 8.52 -3.95 23.04
CA GLU A 55 7.93 -3.01 24.01
C GLU A 55 7.46 -1.70 23.35
N VAL A 56 8.18 -1.19 22.35
CA VAL A 56 7.76 -0.03 21.55
C VAL A 56 6.45 -0.31 20.83
N HIS A 57 6.32 -1.47 20.18
CA HIS A 57 5.09 -1.85 19.47
C HIS A 57 3.88 -2.04 20.41
N LYS A 58 4.10 -2.37 21.69
CA LYS A 58 3.02 -2.47 22.68
C LYS A 58 2.57 -1.12 23.23
N ASN A 59 3.44 -0.10 23.19
CA ASN A 59 3.14 1.22 23.74
C ASN A 59 2.45 2.12 22.70
N THR A 60 1.20 1.80 22.40
CA THR A 60 0.38 2.55 21.44
C THR A 60 -0.12 3.89 21.98
N GLU A 61 -0.07 4.11 23.31
CA GLU A 61 -0.49 5.37 23.94
C GLU A 61 0.55 6.48 23.78
N SER A 62 1.83 6.15 23.94
CA SER A 62 2.92 7.14 23.86
C SER A 62 3.59 7.20 22.48
N LEU A 63 3.50 6.12 21.70
CA LEU A 63 4.13 5.98 20.39
C LEU A 63 3.08 5.51 19.38
N THR A 64 2.45 6.46 18.69
CA THR A 64 1.43 6.17 17.70
C THR A 64 2.00 6.09 16.28
N PHE A 65 1.61 5.04 15.54
CA PHE A 65 1.86 4.94 14.10
C PHE A 65 0.79 5.72 13.29
N GLU A 66 -0.30 6.11 13.93
CA GLU A 66 -1.46 6.75 13.29
C GLU A 66 -1.10 8.07 12.62
N GLU A 67 -0.33 8.92 13.30
CA GLU A 67 0.09 10.22 12.78
C GLU A 67 0.87 10.09 11.46
N PHE A 68 1.68 9.04 11.35
CA PHE A 68 2.43 8.74 10.14
C PHE A 68 1.50 8.33 8.99
N VAL A 69 0.51 7.47 9.25
CA VAL A 69 -0.48 7.06 8.24
C VAL A 69 -1.33 8.25 7.81
N ILE A 70 -1.78 9.09 8.74
CA ILE A 70 -2.51 10.32 8.44
C ILE A 70 -1.69 11.22 7.53
N ALA A 71 -0.39 11.41 7.82
CA ALA A 71 0.49 12.22 6.98
C ALA A 71 0.64 11.67 5.55
N ILE A 72 0.62 10.34 5.37
CA ILE A 72 0.60 9.73 4.04
C ILE A 72 -0.74 10.02 3.34
N LEU A 73 -1.86 9.81 4.01
CA LEU A 73 -3.20 10.05 3.45
C LEU A 73 -3.39 11.52 3.05
N GLU A 74 -2.93 12.47 3.87
CA GLU A 74 -2.93 13.90 3.55
C GLU A 74 -2.08 14.21 2.32
N GLN A 75 -0.88 13.64 2.22
CA GLN A 75 0.00 13.80 1.05
C GLN A 75 -0.58 13.16 -0.21
N SER A 76 -1.33 12.07 -0.06
CA SER A 76 -2.11 11.45 -1.13
C SER A 76 -3.34 12.27 -1.54
N GLY A 77 -3.71 13.31 -0.77
CA GLY A 77 -4.78 14.24 -1.10
C GLY A 77 -6.10 14.00 -0.36
N MET A 78 -6.12 13.12 0.65
CA MET A 78 -7.34 12.85 1.42
C MET A 78 -7.81 14.12 2.14
N SER A 79 -9.12 14.36 2.12
CA SER A 79 -9.68 15.54 2.74
C SER A 79 -9.57 15.47 4.28
N LYS A 80 -9.40 16.62 4.93
CA LYS A 80 -9.41 16.69 6.40
C LYS A 80 -10.70 16.14 7.01
N ALA A 81 -11.83 16.36 6.34
CA ALA A 81 -13.12 15.82 6.75
C ALA A 81 -13.16 14.28 6.62
N GLY A 82 -12.60 13.73 5.55
CA GLY A 82 -12.45 12.29 5.33
C GLY A 82 -11.59 11.66 6.43
N ILE A 83 -10.41 12.24 6.71
CA ILE A 83 -9.52 11.78 7.79
C ILE A 83 -10.25 11.80 9.13
N GLN A 84 -10.85 12.93 9.50
CA GLN A 84 -11.61 13.04 10.75
C GLN A 84 -12.73 12.00 10.85
N THR A 85 -13.40 11.71 9.74
CA THR A 85 -14.48 10.72 9.71
C THR A 85 -13.96 9.30 9.89
N VAL A 86 -12.88 8.94 9.20
CA VAL A 86 -12.29 7.59 9.22
C VAL A 86 -11.63 7.26 10.56
N TYR A 87 -11.02 8.23 11.22
CA TYR A 87 -10.33 8.06 12.50
C TYR A 87 -11.24 8.30 13.71
N LYS A 88 -12.49 8.73 13.51
CA LYS A 88 -13.45 8.87 14.61
C LYS A 88 -13.93 7.49 15.08
N PRO A 89 -13.94 7.23 16.41
CA PRO A 89 -14.55 6.02 16.97
C PRO A 89 -16.02 5.86 16.54
N LEU A 90 -16.39 4.63 16.20
CA LEU A 90 -17.74 4.29 15.74
C LEU A 90 -18.59 3.69 16.88
N PRO A 91 -19.94 3.76 16.79
CA PRO A 91 -20.81 3.08 17.75
C PRO A 91 -20.58 1.57 17.76
N LYS A 92 -20.61 0.96 18.95
CA LYS A 92 -20.38 -0.49 19.12
C LYS A 92 -21.49 -1.35 18.51
N ASP A 93 -22.68 -0.80 18.46
CA ASP A 93 -23.92 -1.40 17.96
C ASP A 93 -24.25 -0.94 16.53
N LYS A 94 -23.26 -0.40 15.79
CA LYS A 94 -23.46 -0.01 14.40
C LYS A 94 -23.90 -1.20 13.53
N PRO A 95 -24.72 -0.97 12.48
CA PRO A 95 -25.00 -2.00 11.49
C PRO A 95 -23.76 -2.35 10.64
N GLY A 96 -23.83 -3.45 9.90
CA GLY A 96 -22.76 -3.89 9.00
C GLY A 96 -21.76 -4.82 9.68
N PHE A 97 -20.48 -4.65 9.39
CA PHE A 97 -19.40 -5.45 9.94
C PHE A 97 -19.30 -5.24 11.47
N PRO A 98 -19.23 -6.30 12.29
CA PRO A 98 -19.21 -6.17 13.75
C PRO A 98 -18.06 -5.28 14.27
N ASN A 99 -18.36 -4.37 15.19
CA ASN A 99 -17.37 -3.51 15.84
C ASN A 99 -17.59 -3.41 17.36
N PRO A 100 -17.43 -4.52 18.12
CA PRO A 100 -17.75 -4.56 19.55
C PRO A 100 -16.87 -3.64 20.42
N ASN A 101 -15.70 -3.24 19.91
CA ASN A 101 -14.76 -2.37 20.62
C ASN A 101 -15.07 -0.89 20.41
N GLY A 102 -15.85 -0.53 19.38
CA GLY A 102 -16.12 0.86 19.03
C GLY A 102 -14.93 1.51 18.32
N ASP A 103 -14.16 0.70 17.60
CA ASP A 103 -12.98 1.12 16.87
C ASP A 103 -13.36 2.11 15.75
N SER A 104 -12.41 2.94 15.35
CA SER A 104 -12.52 3.80 14.17
C SER A 104 -12.56 2.96 12.88
N MET A 105 -12.96 3.56 11.76
CA MET A 105 -12.90 2.88 10.47
C MET A 105 -11.47 2.48 10.09
N SER A 106 -10.47 3.32 10.40
CA SER A 106 -9.06 3.00 10.14
C SER A 106 -8.60 1.69 10.80
N THR A 107 -9.04 1.43 12.04
CA THR A 107 -8.77 0.17 12.75
C THR A 107 -9.68 -0.96 12.26
N LEU A 108 -10.92 -0.64 11.89
CA LEU A 108 -11.89 -1.63 11.41
C LEU A 108 -11.47 -2.25 10.07
N VAL A 109 -10.82 -1.49 9.18
CA VAL A 109 -10.22 -2.04 7.94
C VAL A 109 -9.32 -3.24 8.25
N HIS A 110 -8.44 -3.13 9.24
CA HIS A 110 -7.58 -4.25 9.64
C HIS A 110 -8.41 -5.48 10.06
N SER A 111 -9.49 -5.28 10.81
CA SER A 111 -10.37 -6.37 11.24
C SER A 111 -11.10 -7.02 10.07
N ILE A 112 -11.51 -6.24 9.06
CA ILE A 112 -12.11 -6.75 7.82
C ILE A 112 -11.08 -7.57 7.02
N ASN A 113 -9.84 -7.09 6.91
CA ASN A 113 -8.75 -7.78 6.21
C ASN A 113 -8.42 -9.11 6.89
N VAL A 114 -8.32 -9.10 8.22
CA VAL A 114 -8.14 -10.33 9.00
C VAL A 114 -9.31 -11.29 8.76
N HIS A 115 -10.54 -10.80 8.70
CA HIS A 115 -11.71 -11.63 8.45
C HIS A 115 -11.75 -12.23 7.03
N GLN A 116 -11.28 -11.49 6.02
CA GLN A 116 -11.10 -11.99 4.65
C GLN A 116 -10.05 -13.13 4.61
N GLY A 117 -8.96 -12.99 5.36
CA GLY A 117 -7.84 -13.93 5.40
C GLY A 117 -7.97 -15.06 6.44
N TYR A 118 -9.01 -15.06 7.29
CA TYR A 118 -9.18 -16.08 8.31
C TYR A 118 -9.67 -17.41 7.70
N PRO A 119 -9.23 -18.59 8.19
CA PRO A 119 -9.73 -19.87 7.71
C PRO A 119 -11.27 -19.94 7.71
N GLY A 120 -11.86 -20.07 6.52
CA GLY A 120 -13.31 -20.00 6.33
C GLY A 120 -13.69 -19.78 4.86
N GLY A 121 -14.97 -19.50 4.62
CA GLY A 121 -15.51 -19.33 3.26
C GLY A 121 -14.83 -18.20 2.46
N ASN A 122 -14.59 -17.04 3.09
CA ASN A 122 -13.98 -15.89 2.41
C ASN A 122 -12.56 -16.21 1.90
N LEU A 123 -11.74 -16.88 2.71
CA LEU A 123 -10.39 -17.29 2.30
C LEU A 123 -10.46 -18.36 1.20
N PHE A 124 -11.35 -19.34 1.33
CA PHE A 124 -11.52 -20.39 0.32
C PHE A 124 -11.95 -19.82 -1.05
N ASP A 125 -12.89 -18.87 -1.05
CA ASP A 125 -13.34 -18.19 -2.25
C ASP A 125 -12.20 -17.36 -2.87
N LEU A 126 -11.43 -16.65 -2.04
CA LEU A 126 -10.26 -15.89 -2.47
C LEU A 126 -9.19 -16.79 -3.09
N ASP A 127 -8.83 -17.89 -2.43
CA ASP A 127 -7.87 -18.87 -2.93
C ASP A 127 -8.32 -19.45 -4.28
N GLY A 128 -9.61 -19.77 -4.42
CA GLY A 128 -10.19 -20.24 -5.67
C GLY A 128 -10.07 -19.24 -6.82
N LEU A 129 -10.22 -17.95 -6.53
CA LEU A 129 -10.01 -16.88 -7.51
C LEU A 129 -8.54 -16.79 -7.94
N PHE A 130 -7.59 -16.84 -6.99
CA PHE A 130 -6.16 -16.84 -7.30
C PHE A 130 -5.76 -18.05 -8.16
N VAL A 131 -6.15 -19.26 -7.78
CA VAL A 131 -5.83 -20.48 -8.54
C VAL A 131 -6.39 -20.39 -9.96
N LYS A 132 -7.66 -19.99 -10.10
CA LYS A 132 -8.30 -19.81 -11.41
C LYS A 132 -7.57 -18.78 -12.27
N TRP A 133 -7.14 -17.67 -11.67
CA TRP A 133 -6.40 -16.63 -12.38
C TRP A 133 -5.06 -17.16 -12.88
N PHE A 134 -4.27 -17.82 -12.02
CA PHE A 134 -2.97 -18.38 -12.42
C PHE A 134 -3.10 -19.50 -13.46
N ASP A 135 -4.08 -20.39 -13.34
CA ASP A 135 -4.36 -21.46 -14.30
C ASP A 135 -4.75 -20.93 -15.68
N HIS A 136 -5.36 -19.75 -15.74
CA HIS A 136 -5.65 -19.05 -16.99
C HIS A 136 -4.41 -18.32 -17.51
N GLN A 137 -3.75 -17.55 -16.65
CA GLN A 137 -2.72 -16.61 -17.04
C GLN A 137 -1.42 -17.30 -17.47
N PHE A 138 -1.05 -18.41 -16.82
CA PHE A 138 0.16 -19.17 -17.18
C PHE A 138 -0.04 -20.16 -18.33
N ARG A 139 -1.15 -20.05 -19.08
CA ARG A 139 -1.25 -20.67 -20.40
C ARG A 139 -0.36 -19.93 -21.38
N PHE A 140 0.33 -20.67 -22.25
CA PHE A 140 1.32 -20.08 -23.17
C PHE A 140 0.80 -18.87 -23.97
N PRO A 141 -0.41 -18.90 -24.58
CA PRO A 141 -0.92 -17.73 -25.29
C PRO A 141 -1.12 -16.51 -24.36
N SER A 142 -1.74 -16.72 -23.20
CA SER A 142 -2.07 -15.66 -22.25
C SER A 142 -0.81 -14.99 -21.68
N ILE A 143 0.21 -15.79 -21.33
CA ILE A 143 1.45 -15.24 -20.77
C ILE A 143 2.30 -14.52 -21.82
N VAL A 144 2.25 -14.96 -23.09
CA VAL A 144 2.88 -14.26 -24.22
C VAL A 144 2.25 -12.90 -24.41
N ASP A 145 0.92 -12.82 -24.43
CA ASP A 145 0.20 -11.56 -24.62
C ASP A 145 0.47 -10.57 -23.49
N THR A 146 0.45 -11.07 -22.25
CA THR A 146 0.72 -10.26 -21.05
C THR A 146 2.14 -9.69 -21.07
N CYS A 147 3.13 -10.53 -21.37
CA CYS A 147 4.53 -10.11 -21.37
C CYS A 147 4.96 -9.39 -22.65
N ALA A 148 4.07 -9.19 -23.64
CA ALA A 148 4.43 -8.82 -25.00
C ALA A 148 5.32 -7.56 -25.07
N HIS A 149 5.01 -6.56 -24.25
CA HIS A 149 5.65 -5.25 -24.28
C HIS A 149 7.06 -5.19 -23.64
N TYR A 150 7.47 -6.22 -22.89
CA TYR A 150 8.84 -6.35 -22.34
C TYR A 150 9.50 -7.70 -22.66
N SER A 151 8.87 -8.52 -23.51
CA SER A 151 9.44 -9.78 -23.98
C SER A 151 10.68 -9.51 -24.84
N MET A 152 11.77 -10.22 -24.56
CA MET A 152 13.02 -10.11 -25.33
C MET A 152 13.04 -11.10 -26.50
N LYS A 153 12.48 -12.30 -26.29
CA LYS A 153 12.37 -13.38 -27.28
C LYS A 153 11.14 -14.21 -26.98
N THR A 154 10.44 -14.62 -28.03
CA THR A 154 9.31 -15.56 -27.97
C THR A 154 9.50 -16.60 -29.05
N SER A 155 9.32 -17.87 -28.69
CA SER A 155 9.39 -19.00 -29.61
C SER A 155 8.12 -19.82 -29.49
N SER A 156 7.27 -19.74 -30.52
CA SER A 156 6.04 -20.53 -30.59
C SER A 156 6.31 -22.02 -30.78
N GLU A 157 7.42 -22.39 -31.43
CA GLU A 157 7.80 -23.79 -31.66
C GLU A 157 8.17 -24.51 -30.36
N THR A 158 8.89 -23.83 -29.47
CA THR A 158 9.34 -24.39 -28.18
C THR A 158 8.45 -23.97 -27.01
N CYS A 159 7.37 -23.23 -27.27
CA CYS A 159 6.51 -22.63 -26.26
C CYS A 159 7.31 -21.92 -25.16
N SER A 160 8.25 -21.05 -25.54
CA SER A 160 9.12 -20.33 -24.60
C SER A 160 9.09 -18.82 -24.78
N ILE A 161 9.22 -18.11 -23.67
CA ILE A 161 9.37 -16.64 -23.60
C ILE A 161 10.59 -16.28 -22.75
N GLN A 162 11.28 -15.20 -23.11
CA GLN A 162 12.39 -14.65 -22.36
C GLN A 162 12.01 -13.24 -21.89
N VAL A 163 11.98 -13.04 -20.57
CA VAL A 163 11.56 -11.78 -19.93
C VAL A 163 12.53 -11.40 -18.79
N PRO A 164 12.67 -10.11 -18.45
CA PRO A 164 13.34 -9.71 -17.22
C PRO A 164 12.53 -10.18 -16.00
N LEU A 165 13.16 -10.93 -15.10
CA LEU A 165 12.48 -11.54 -13.95
C LEU A 165 11.79 -10.50 -13.05
N TRP A 166 12.44 -9.37 -12.79
CA TRP A 166 11.88 -8.28 -11.98
C TRP A 166 10.57 -7.73 -12.58
N GLN A 167 10.58 -7.41 -13.88
CA GLN A 167 9.40 -6.89 -14.58
C GLN A 167 8.27 -7.91 -14.53
N PHE A 168 8.59 -9.17 -14.85
CA PHE A 168 7.62 -10.26 -14.86
C PHE A 168 6.95 -10.46 -13.49
N CYS A 169 7.73 -10.53 -12.41
CA CYS A 169 7.16 -10.73 -11.08
C CYS A 169 6.33 -9.53 -10.62
N SER A 170 6.82 -8.31 -10.85
CA SER A 170 6.14 -7.08 -10.40
C SER A 170 4.79 -6.91 -11.12
N GLU A 171 4.77 -7.11 -12.42
CA GLU A 171 3.55 -6.99 -13.23
C GLU A 171 2.53 -8.07 -12.89
N ILE A 172 2.95 -9.34 -12.83
CA ILE A 172 2.04 -10.45 -12.49
C ILE A 172 1.45 -10.25 -11.08
N GLN A 173 2.24 -9.78 -10.12
CA GLN A 173 1.77 -9.53 -8.75
C GLN A 173 0.71 -8.42 -8.70
N VAL A 174 0.95 -7.29 -9.36
CA VAL A 174 -0.02 -6.17 -9.38
C VAL A 174 -1.27 -6.57 -10.16
N GLN A 175 -1.12 -7.28 -11.27
CA GLN A 175 -2.26 -7.71 -12.09
C GLN A 175 -3.13 -8.73 -11.37
N VAL A 176 -2.55 -9.76 -10.75
CA VAL A 176 -3.34 -10.75 -10.00
C VAL A 176 -4.05 -10.11 -8.81
N ALA A 177 -3.38 -9.21 -8.08
CA ALA A 177 -3.99 -8.50 -6.97
C ALA A 177 -5.17 -7.63 -7.45
N GLY A 178 -4.96 -6.84 -8.51
CA GLY A 178 -6.00 -5.99 -9.10
C GLY A 178 -7.21 -6.80 -9.58
N ASP A 179 -6.97 -7.83 -10.39
CA ASP A 179 -8.03 -8.64 -11.01
C ASP A 179 -8.78 -9.50 -9.97
N VAL A 180 -8.08 -10.04 -8.97
CA VAL A 180 -8.73 -10.86 -7.93
C VAL A 180 -9.52 -10.00 -6.96
N TYR A 181 -8.93 -8.91 -6.43
CA TYR A 181 -9.61 -8.10 -5.41
C TYR A 181 -10.71 -7.21 -5.99
N PHE A 182 -10.47 -6.58 -7.13
CA PHE A 182 -11.40 -5.60 -7.72
C PHE A 182 -12.25 -6.18 -8.85
N GLY A 183 -11.88 -7.37 -9.36
CA GLY A 183 -12.49 -7.96 -10.55
C GLY A 183 -12.01 -7.30 -11.84
N GLU A 184 -12.55 -7.77 -12.97
CA GLU A 184 -12.23 -7.23 -14.31
C GLU A 184 -12.61 -5.74 -14.48
N THR A 185 -13.51 -5.23 -13.62
CA THR A 185 -14.03 -3.86 -13.75
C THR A 185 -12.95 -2.80 -13.59
N LEU A 186 -11.92 -3.02 -12.76
CA LEU A 186 -10.84 -2.04 -12.61
C LEU A 186 -10.04 -1.90 -13.92
N GLY A 187 -9.68 -3.02 -14.54
CA GLY A 187 -9.02 -3.04 -15.86
C GLY A 187 -9.89 -2.49 -16.99
N GLN A 188 -11.22 -2.59 -16.90
CA GLN A 188 -12.14 -1.96 -17.85
C GLN A 188 -12.18 -0.43 -17.70
N VAL A 189 -12.03 0.07 -16.46
CA VAL A 189 -12.01 1.52 -16.17
C VAL A 189 -10.66 2.14 -16.52
N GLU A 190 -9.58 1.43 -16.25
CA GLU A 190 -8.21 1.86 -16.51
C GLU A 190 -7.37 0.67 -17.02
N PRO A 191 -7.27 0.46 -18.33
CA PRO A 191 -6.53 -0.68 -18.90
C PRO A 191 -5.04 -0.69 -18.52
N ASP A 192 -4.44 0.48 -18.31
CA ASP A 192 -3.03 0.62 -17.95
C ASP A 192 -2.80 0.73 -16.44
N TYR A 193 -3.75 0.26 -15.61
CA TYR A 193 -3.66 0.43 -14.15
C TYR A 193 -2.41 -0.23 -13.59
N VAL A 194 -2.01 -1.38 -14.13
CA VAL A 194 -0.82 -2.12 -13.68
C VAL A 194 0.44 -1.28 -13.84
N GLN A 195 0.65 -0.71 -15.03
CA GLN A 195 1.83 0.10 -15.30
C GLN A 195 1.80 1.45 -14.59
N THR A 196 0.60 2.02 -14.46
CA THR A 196 0.41 3.25 -13.68
C THR A 196 0.73 3.01 -12.21
N PHE A 197 0.33 1.88 -11.64
CA PHE A 197 0.64 1.51 -10.25
C PHE A 197 2.12 1.21 -10.06
N LEU A 198 2.76 0.47 -10.97
CA LEU A 198 4.20 0.19 -10.90
C LEU A 198 5.04 1.48 -10.97
N GLU A 199 4.67 2.46 -11.78
CA GLU A 199 5.34 3.77 -11.79
C GLU A 199 5.18 4.51 -10.45
N PHE A 200 4.03 4.38 -9.79
CA PHE A 200 3.85 4.88 -8.44
C PHE A 200 4.72 4.12 -7.44
N ASP A 201 4.71 2.80 -7.44
CA ASP A 201 5.43 1.95 -6.48
C ASP A 201 6.94 2.21 -6.52
N ASP A 202 7.51 2.32 -7.73
CA ASP A 202 8.93 2.67 -7.95
C ASP A 202 9.33 4.03 -7.35
N LEU A 203 8.35 4.92 -7.11
CA LEU A 203 8.56 6.29 -6.69
C LEU A 203 7.93 6.62 -5.31
N CYS A 204 7.17 5.70 -4.71
CA CYS A 204 6.37 5.97 -3.49
C CYS A 204 7.25 6.36 -2.30
N TRP A 205 8.51 5.91 -2.30
CA TRP A 205 9.55 6.30 -1.35
C TRP A 205 9.73 7.83 -1.27
N GLN A 206 9.44 8.58 -2.33
CA GLN A 206 9.48 10.05 -2.31
C GLN A 206 8.45 10.67 -1.36
N ILE A 207 7.28 10.03 -1.18
CA ILE A 207 6.26 10.43 -0.19
C ILE A 207 6.80 10.19 1.22
N LEU A 208 7.38 9.01 1.45
CA LEU A 208 7.95 8.64 2.76
C LEU A 208 9.03 9.62 3.23
N TYR A 209 9.83 10.14 2.30
CA TYR A 209 10.85 11.16 2.59
C TYR A 209 10.38 12.61 2.39
N GLN A 210 9.08 12.83 2.15
CA GLN A 210 8.47 14.16 2.01
C GLN A 210 9.19 15.04 0.97
N TYR A 211 9.48 14.49 -0.21
CA TYR A 211 10.12 15.25 -1.27
C TYR A 211 9.30 16.49 -1.67
N PRO A 212 9.94 17.60 -2.02
CA PRO A 212 9.24 18.77 -2.54
C PRO A 212 8.44 18.43 -3.80
N SER A 213 7.22 18.97 -3.91
CA SER A 213 6.26 18.62 -4.97
C SER A 213 6.83 18.73 -6.38
N PHE A 214 7.66 19.74 -6.66
CA PHE A 214 8.30 19.94 -7.97
C PHE A 214 9.28 18.82 -8.38
N MET A 215 9.74 17.99 -7.44
CA MET A 215 10.59 16.81 -7.70
C MET A 215 9.78 15.52 -7.89
N THR A 216 8.48 15.55 -7.64
CA THR A 216 7.61 14.36 -7.53
C THR A 216 6.55 14.27 -8.64
N THR A 217 6.78 14.95 -9.78
CA THR A 217 5.77 15.07 -10.85
C THR A 217 5.32 13.70 -11.38
N LYS A 218 6.25 12.77 -11.62
CA LYS A 218 5.91 11.42 -12.11
C LYS A 218 5.05 10.66 -11.10
N LEU A 219 5.55 10.55 -9.86
CA LEU A 219 4.84 9.98 -8.72
C LEU A 219 3.41 10.54 -8.58
N THR A 220 3.29 11.87 -8.55
CA THR A 220 2.00 12.55 -8.36
C THR A 220 1.06 12.29 -9.53
N THR A 221 1.58 12.19 -10.75
CA THR A 221 0.78 11.90 -11.95
C THR A 221 0.25 10.46 -11.91
N ALA A 222 1.11 9.49 -11.62
CA ALA A 222 0.74 8.08 -11.47
C ALA A 222 -0.29 7.88 -10.35
N MET A 223 -0.03 8.43 -9.17
CA MET A 223 -0.93 8.39 -8.01
C MET A 223 -2.32 8.97 -8.34
N LYS A 224 -2.39 10.18 -8.92
CA LYS A 224 -3.67 10.81 -9.27
C LYS A 224 -4.42 10.03 -10.34
N LYS A 225 -3.71 9.43 -11.30
CA LYS A 225 -4.33 8.59 -12.33
C LYS A 225 -4.98 7.35 -11.72
N MET A 226 -4.28 6.67 -10.80
CA MET A 226 -4.83 5.53 -10.06
C MET A 226 -6.00 5.89 -9.16
N GLN A 227 -5.89 6.98 -8.39
CA GLN A 227 -6.98 7.47 -7.55
C GLN A 227 -8.22 7.82 -8.39
N SER A 228 -8.05 8.47 -9.54
CA SER A 228 -9.14 8.78 -10.46
C SER A 228 -9.78 7.50 -11.06
N ALA A 229 -8.98 6.47 -11.35
CA ALA A 229 -9.48 5.17 -11.77
C ALA A 229 -10.31 4.50 -10.68
N LEU A 230 -9.82 4.48 -9.44
CA LEU A 230 -10.54 3.92 -8.29
C LEU A 230 -11.82 4.70 -7.98
N GLU A 231 -11.81 6.03 -8.12
CA GLU A 231 -13.00 6.86 -7.94
C GLU A 231 -14.07 6.53 -9.00
N ARG A 232 -13.66 6.34 -10.26
CA ARG A 232 -14.56 5.86 -11.34
C ARG A 232 -15.06 4.43 -11.07
N TYR A 233 -14.21 3.55 -10.54
CA TYR A 233 -14.59 2.19 -10.16
C TYR A 233 -15.64 2.18 -9.04
N ILE A 234 -15.45 2.98 -7.98
CA ILE A 234 -16.36 3.09 -6.83
C ILE A 234 -17.75 3.59 -7.25
N ARG A 235 -17.82 4.48 -8.25
CA ARG A 235 -19.10 4.98 -8.81
C ARG A 235 -19.93 3.90 -9.51
N ILE A 236 -19.31 2.83 -9.97
CA ILE A 236 -20.04 1.70 -10.55
C ILE A 236 -20.76 0.98 -9.40
N PRO A 237 -22.06 0.67 -9.51
CA PRO A 237 -22.76 -0.05 -8.45
C PRO A 237 -22.06 -1.36 -8.08
N GLN A 238 -21.92 -1.66 -6.78
CA GLN A 238 -21.25 -2.88 -6.31
C GLN A 238 -21.85 -4.16 -6.93
N SER A 239 -23.16 -4.18 -7.21
CA SER A 239 -23.83 -5.31 -7.86
C SER A 239 -23.37 -5.58 -9.30
N LYS A 240 -22.65 -4.64 -9.92
CA LYS A 240 -22.05 -4.78 -11.26
C LYS A 240 -20.55 -5.05 -11.21
N ARG A 241 -19.98 -5.18 -10.01
CA ARG A 241 -18.55 -5.40 -9.77
C ARG A 241 -18.32 -6.76 -9.13
N ASN A 242 -17.33 -7.48 -9.63
CA ASN A 242 -16.94 -8.78 -9.10
C ASN A 242 -15.73 -8.64 -8.16
N SER A 243 -15.88 -7.87 -7.09
CA SER A 243 -14.86 -7.73 -6.05
C SER A 243 -15.01 -8.72 -4.90
N VAL A 244 -13.94 -8.90 -4.14
CA VAL A 244 -13.92 -9.78 -2.95
C VAL A 244 -14.71 -9.18 -1.79
N PHE A 245 -14.96 -10.01 -0.77
CA PHE A 245 -15.69 -9.63 0.43
C PHE A 245 -15.10 -8.38 1.09
N GLN A 246 -13.78 -8.30 1.22
CA GLN A 246 -13.08 -7.16 1.83
C GLN A 246 -13.46 -5.82 1.17
N ILE A 247 -13.25 -5.68 -0.14
CA ILE A 247 -13.52 -4.44 -0.89
C ILE A 247 -14.97 -3.99 -0.73
N LYS A 248 -15.92 -4.93 -0.84
CA LYS A 248 -17.36 -4.66 -0.72
C LYS A 248 -17.70 -4.17 0.68
N THR A 249 -17.18 -4.86 1.69
CA THR A 249 -17.45 -4.56 3.10
C THR A 249 -16.86 -3.21 3.50
N GLU A 250 -15.61 -2.94 3.11
CA GLU A 250 -14.98 -1.63 3.37
C GLU A 250 -15.75 -0.49 2.70
N GLU A 251 -16.15 -0.64 1.44
CA GLU A 251 -16.95 0.38 0.75
C GLU A 251 -18.28 0.63 1.46
N ASP A 252 -18.99 -0.43 1.84
CA ASP A 252 -20.26 -0.34 2.57
C ASP A 252 -20.10 0.43 3.89
N GLU A 253 -19.06 0.13 4.65
CA GLU A 253 -18.76 0.82 5.92
C GLU A 253 -18.41 2.29 5.70
N LEU A 254 -17.55 2.59 4.72
CA LEU A 254 -17.15 3.96 4.38
C LEU A 254 -18.35 4.80 3.91
N ARG A 255 -19.23 4.22 3.08
CA ARG A 255 -20.46 4.89 2.64
C ARG A 255 -21.42 5.15 3.80
N ARG A 256 -21.57 4.21 4.74
CA ARG A 256 -22.46 4.37 5.92
C ARG A 256 -22.04 5.55 6.80
N ILE A 257 -20.75 5.79 6.94
CA ILE A 257 -20.22 6.89 7.75
C ILE A 257 -20.04 8.20 6.95
N GLY A 258 -20.40 8.20 5.67
CA GLY A 258 -20.43 9.40 4.83
C GLY A 258 -19.08 9.81 4.24
N VAL A 259 -18.13 8.87 4.08
CA VAL A 259 -16.88 9.15 3.37
C VAL A 259 -17.16 9.39 1.88
N SER A 260 -16.53 10.43 1.31
CA SER A 260 -16.70 10.77 -0.10
C SER A 260 -16.08 9.72 -1.02
N GLU A 261 -16.58 9.58 -2.25
CA GLU A 261 -16.00 8.65 -3.24
C GLU A 261 -14.53 8.94 -3.53
N HIS A 262 -14.16 10.21 -3.50
CA HIS A 262 -12.79 10.67 -3.65
C HIS A 262 -11.90 10.16 -2.50
N ASP A 263 -12.33 10.36 -1.25
CA ASP A 263 -11.57 9.90 -0.09
C ASP A 263 -11.54 8.36 0.00
N MET A 264 -12.62 7.67 -0.38
CA MET A 264 -12.64 6.21 -0.50
C MET A 264 -11.62 5.71 -1.54
N ALA A 265 -11.51 6.37 -2.69
CA ALA A 265 -10.51 6.01 -3.71
C ALA A 265 -9.08 6.16 -3.18
N ILE A 266 -8.80 7.19 -2.38
CA ILE A 266 -7.50 7.40 -1.76
C ILE A 266 -7.20 6.33 -0.70
N LEU A 267 -8.20 5.94 0.09
CA LEU A 267 -8.05 4.84 1.05
C LEU A 267 -7.75 3.52 0.32
N PHE A 268 -8.55 3.14 -0.66
CA PHE A 268 -8.33 1.92 -1.44
C PHE A 268 -6.98 1.94 -2.16
N PHE A 269 -6.50 3.10 -2.60
CA PHE A 269 -5.18 3.22 -3.17
C PHE A 269 -4.03 2.97 -2.18
N ASN A 270 -4.23 3.27 -0.89
CA ASN A 270 -3.18 3.13 0.15
C ASN A 270 -3.30 1.85 0.98
N ILE A 271 -4.43 1.12 0.88
CA ILE A 271 -4.66 -0.17 1.55
C ILE A 271 -4.07 -1.34 0.73
N PHE A 272 -3.77 -1.11 -0.56
CA PHE A 272 -3.22 -2.10 -1.51
C PHE A 272 -1.85 -1.69 -2.03
#